data_AF-A0A8T8D3J7-F1
#
_entry.id   AF-A0A8T8D3J7-F1
#
_cell.length_a   1.000
_cell.length_b   1.000
_cell.length_c   1.000
_cell.angle_alpha   90.00
_cell.angle_beta   90.00
_cell.angle_gamma   90.00
#
_symmetry.space_group_name_H-M   'P 1'
#
loop_
_entity.id
_entity.type
_entity.pdbx_description
1 polymer ?
#
loop_
_entity_poly.entity_id
_entity_poly.type
_entity_poly.pdbx_seq_one_letter_code
_entity_poly.pdbx_strand_id
1 'polypeptide(L)'
;MLELFSRSPEGLTLAEDSHLTPLPIDEAAASLSAILLDEDYYAFLKSMVRDAGGIPVLNEAAIIPFKARAWLDLSWERDAGGKVDEKNIKKHRNDVARLLQVLSPEASYPLPETVAKDMRAFVELATAEVDYNPEQFKVNMTREDVADRIRAAYQL
;
A
#
# COMPACT_ATOMS: atom_id res chain seq x y z
N MET A 1 10.41 0.52 -11.43
CA MET A 1 9.35 -0.48 -11.67
C MET A 1 8.14 0.29 -12.17
N LEU A 2 7.58 -0.12 -13.30
CA LEU A 2 6.33 0.43 -13.84
C LEU A 2 5.23 -0.56 -13.47
N GLU A 3 4.11 -0.07 -12.94
CA GLU A 3 2.96 -0.87 -12.54
C GLU A 3 1.70 -0.30 -13.19
N LEU A 4 0.81 -1.19 -13.66
CA LEU A 4 -0.50 -0.81 -14.21
C LEU A 4 -1.58 -1.00 -13.15
N PHE A 5 -2.39 0.02 -12.91
CA PHE A 5 -3.51 -0.04 -11.97
C PHE A 5 -4.84 0.17 -12.70
N SER A 6 -5.82 -0.68 -12.40
CA SER A 6 -7.18 -0.54 -12.93
C SER A 6 -8.20 -0.88 -11.86
N ARG A 7 -9.38 -0.26 -11.94
CA ARG A 7 -10.61 -0.85 -11.36
C ARG A 7 -11.10 -1.99 -12.24
N SER A 8 -12.06 -2.79 -11.78
CA SER A 8 -12.67 -3.87 -12.58
C SER A 8 -13.09 -3.36 -13.98
N PRO A 9 -12.43 -3.81 -15.07
CA PRO A 9 -12.80 -3.41 -16.42
C PRO A 9 -14.13 -4.06 -16.81
N GLU A 10 -14.94 -3.34 -17.58
CA GLU A 10 -16.13 -3.95 -18.20
C GLU A 10 -15.71 -5.12 -19.10
N GLY A 11 -16.26 -6.30 -18.84
CA GLY A 11 -15.97 -7.53 -19.60
C GLY A 11 -14.83 -8.40 -19.08
N LEU A 12 -14.15 -8.02 -17.99
CA LEU A 12 -13.19 -8.90 -17.31
C LEU A 12 -13.92 -9.79 -16.29
N THR A 13 -14.11 -11.06 -16.61
CA THR A 13 -14.63 -12.05 -15.66
C THR A 13 -13.48 -12.74 -14.96
N LEU A 14 -13.29 -12.46 -13.67
CA LEU A 14 -12.33 -13.17 -12.83
C LEU A 14 -12.90 -14.54 -12.46
N ALA A 15 -12.08 -15.58 -12.49
CA ALA A 15 -12.45 -16.83 -11.84
C ALA A 15 -12.50 -16.64 -10.32
N GLU A 16 -13.41 -17.35 -9.64
CA GLU A 16 -13.46 -17.35 -8.18
C GLU A 16 -12.07 -17.71 -7.61
N ASP A 17 -11.62 -16.94 -6.60
CA ASP A 17 -10.33 -17.06 -5.93
C ASP A 17 -9.07 -16.85 -6.82
N SER A 18 -9.22 -16.27 -8.02
CA SER A 18 -8.07 -15.96 -8.88
C SER A 18 -7.29 -14.73 -8.39
N HIS A 19 -6.06 -14.96 -7.93
CA HIS A 19 -5.11 -13.88 -7.60
C HIS A 19 -4.36 -13.32 -8.82
N LEU A 20 -4.22 -14.11 -9.89
CA LEU A 20 -3.50 -13.74 -11.11
C LEU A 20 -4.31 -14.17 -12.34
N THR A 21 -4.50 -13.24 -13.27
CA THR A 21 -5.10 -13.49 -14.57
C THR A 21 -4.13 -13.03 -15.67
N PRO A 22 -3.76 -13.91 -16.64
CA PRO A 22 -2.88 -13.53 -17.72
C PRO A 22 -3.55 -12.49 -18.62
N LEU A 23 -2.80 -11.43 -18.98
CA LEU A 23 -3.26 -10.42 -19.94
C LEU A 23 -2.83 -10.82 -21.35
N PRO A 24 -3.74 -10.78 -22.35
CA PRO A 24 -3.38 -11.01 -23.74
C PRO A 24 -2.63 -9.78 -24.28
N ILE A 25 -1.30 -9.82 -24.26
CA ILE A 25 -0.41 -8.78 -24.79
C ILE A 25 0.56 -9.38 -25.80
N ASP A 26 0.94 -8.59 -26.81
CA ASP A 26 1.95 -8.97 -27.81
C ASP A 26 3.31 -9.22 -27.13
N GLU A 27 4.11 -10.16 -27.63
CA GLU A 27 5.30 -10.72 -26.95
C GLU A 27 6.32 -9.65 -26.51
N ALA A 28 6.32 -8.48 -27.14
CA ALA A 28 7.19 -7.35 -26.81
C ALA A 28 6.91 -6.69 -25.44
N ALA A 29 5.77 -6.98 -24.78
CA ALA A 29 5.34 -6.34 -23.53
C ALA A 29 5.31 -7.29 -22.30
N ALA A 30 5.84 -8.51 -22.42
CA ALA A 30 5.64 -9.64 -21.50
C ALA A 30 6.12 -9.47 -20.03
N SER A 31 6.52 -8.29 -19.57
CA SER A 31 7.04 -8.04 -18.21
C SER A 31 6.20 -7.08 -17.37
N LEU A 32 4.99 -6.73 -17.80
CA LEU A 32 4.12 -5.82 -17.05
C LEU A 32 3.05 -6.58 -16.26
N SER A 33 3.03 -6.35 -14.95
CA SER A 33 1.92 -6.72 -14.07
C SER A 33 0.83 -5.64 -14.09
N ALA A 34 -0.42 -6.07 -13.92
CA ALA A 34 -1.53 -5.18 -13.62
C ALA A 34 -2.15 -5.57 -12.29
N ILE A 35 -2.39 -4.57 -11.44
CA ILE A 35 -3.05 -4.72 -10.16
C ILE A 35 -4.47 -4.22 -10.30
N LEU A 36 -5.42 -5.07 -9.92
CA LEU A 36 -6.81 -4.69 -9.82
C LEU A 36 -7.09 -4.09 -8.45
N LEU A 37 -7.55 -2.84 -8.44
CA LEU A 37 -7.92 -2.13 -7.22
C LEU A 37 -9.44 -2.17 -7.04
N ASP A 38 -9.87 -2.22 -5.79
CA ASP A 38 -11.25 -1.89 -5.45
C ASP A 38 -11.55 -0.41 -5.78
N GLU A 39 -12.83 -0.07 -5.83
CA GLU A 39 -13.29 1.24 -6.28
C GLU A 39 -12.77 2.38 -5.41
N ASP A 40 -12.70 2.19 -4.08
CA ASP A 40 -12.27 3.21 -3.15
C ASP A 40 -10.76 3.47 -3.26
N TYR A 41 -9.95 2.41 -3.33
CA TYR A 41 -8.51 2.55 -3.57
C TYR A 41 -8.19 3.09 -4.96
N TYR A 42 -8.98 2.74 -5.98
CA TYR A 42 -8.80 3.32 -7.31
C TYR A 42 -9.13 4.82 -7.33
N ALA A 43 -10.24 5.23 -6.70
CA ALA A 43 -10.60 6.64 -6.57
C ALA A 43 -9.54 7.41 -5.77
N PHE A 44 -9.04 6.83 -4.68
CA PHE A 44 -7.93 7.39 -3.90
C PHE A 44 -6.64 7.53 -4.72
N LEU A 45 -6.28 6.51 -5.50
CA LEU A 45 -5.12 6.58 -6.40
C LEU A 45 -5.27 7.78 -7.34
N LYS A 46 -6.43 7.91 -7.99
CA LYS A 46 -6.69 8.97 -8.96
C LYS A 46 -6.64 10.37 -8.36
N SER A 47 -7.06 10.56 -7.10
CA SER A 47 -7.01 11.86 -6.44
C SER A 47 -5.58 12.26 -6.01
N MET A 48 -4.67 11.30 -5.92
CA MET A 48 -3.30 11.50 -5.41
C MET A 48 -2.22 11.41 -6.50
N VAL A 49 -2.62 11.40 -7.77
CA VAL A 49 -1.71 11.46 -8.93
C VAL A 49 -1.35 12.92 -9.24
N ARG A 50 -0.07 13.16 -9.52
CA ARG A 50 0.44 14.41 -10.09
C ARG A 50 1.01 14.18 -11.48
N ASP A 51 0.98 15.21 -12.32
CA ASP A 51 1.71 15.19 -13.59
C ASP A 51 3.21 15.40 -13.34
N ALA A 52 4.03 14.58 -13.99
CA ALA A 52 5.48 14.74 -14.03
C ALA A 52 5.95 14.65 -15.49
N GLY A 53 5.74 15.73 -16.26
CA GLY A 53 6.17 15.81 -17.65
C GLY A 53 5.29 14.98 -18.58
N GLY A 54 3.97 15.02 -18.38
CA GLY A 54 3.00 14.22 -19.14
C GLY A 54 2.83 12.80 -18.62
N ILE A 55 3.56 12.41 -17.56
CA ILE A 55 3.49 11.09 -16.95
C ILE A 55 2.76 11.20 -15.60
N PRO A 56 1.67 10.46 -15.39
CA PRO A 56 1.00 10.41 -14.10
C PRO A 56 1.88 9.67 -13.08
N VAL A 57 2.23 10.34 -11.99
CA VAL A 57 3.05 9.80 -10.89
C VAL A 57 2.28 9.90 -9.59
N LEU A 58 2.29 8.82 -8.81
CA LEU A 58 1.65 8.77 -7.51
C LEU A 58 2.44 9.58 -6.48
N ASN A 59 1.76 10.39 -5.68
CA ASN A 59 2.36 11.11 -4.56
C ASN A 59 2.87 10.12 -3.49
N GLU A 60 4.01 10.43 -2.88
CA GLU A 60 4.63 9.67 -1.81
C GLU A 60 3.67 9.43 -0.63
N ALA A 61 2.80 10.40 -0.33
CA ALA A 61 1.72 10.27 0.66
C ALA A 61 0.71 9.18 0.30
N ALA A 62 0.41 8.96 -0.98
CA ALA A 62 -0.49 7.87 -1.36
C ALA A 62 0.18 6.51 -1.36
N ILE A 63 1.50 6.43 -1.56
CA ILE A 63 2.23 5.15 -1.51
C ILE A 63 2.10 4.50 -0.13
N ILE A 64 2.02 5.29 0.94
CA ILE A 64 1.92 4.78 2.33
C ILE A 64 0.66 3.92 2.53
N PRO A 65 -0.58 4.38 2.23
CA PRO A 65 -1.76 3.52 2.30
C PRO A 65 -1.69 2.26 1.45
N PHE A 66 -1.14 2.31 0.23
CA PHE A 66 -0.96 1.10 -0.58
C PHE A 66 0.02 0.10 0.05
N LYS A 67 1.09 0.58 0.71
CA LYS A 67 2.03 -0.28 1.43
C LYS A 67 1.39 -0.89 2.69
N ALA A 68 0.59 -0.11 3.42
CA ALA A 68 -0.16 -0.59 4.57
C ALA A 68 -1.17 -1.68 4.17
N ARG A 69 -1.92 -1.47 3.08
CA ARG A 69 -2.84 -2.46 2.52
C ARG A 69 -2.15 -3.76 2.14
N ALA A 70 -1.06 -3.67 1.37
CA ALA A 70 -0.28 -4.85 0.98
C ALA A 70 0.28 -5.61 2.19
N TRP A 71 0.66 -4.90 3.25
CA TRP A 71 1.07 -5.54 4.51
C TRP A 71 -0.09 -6.28 5.18
N LEU A 72 -1.28 -5.68 5.25
CA LEU A 72 -2.47 -6.34 5.81
C LEU A 72 -2.83 -7.59 5.02
N ASP A 73 -2.89 -7.50 3.69
CA ASP A 73 -3.23 -8.63 2.83
C ASP A 73 -2.26 -9.81 3.02
N LEU A 74 -0.94 -9.54 3.03
CA LEU A 74 0.05 -10.58 3.24
C LEU A 74 0.04 -11.14 4.67
N SER A 75 -0.25 -10.31 5.68
CA SER A 75 -0.38 -10.74 7.07
C SER A 75 -1.61 -11.62 7.26
N TRP A 76 -2.75 -11.29 6.65
CA TRP A 76 -3.94 -12.12 6.69
C TRP A 76 -3.74 -13.44 5.94
N GLU A 77 -3.07 -13.41 4.79
CA GLU A 77 -2.70 -14.62 4.06
C GLU A 77 -1.77 -15.52 4.89
N ARG A 78 -0.77 -14.94 5.56
CA ARG A 78 0.11 -15.65 6.51
C ARG A 78 -0.72 -16.34 7.60
N ASP A 79 -1.61 -15.60 8.24
CA ASP A 79 -2.37 -16.06 9.40
C ASP A 79 -3.41 -17.12 9.00
N ALA A 80 -3.86 -17.11 7.74
CA ALA A 80 -4.68 -18.15 7.14
C ALA A 80 -3.88 -19.42 6.74
N GLY A 81 -2.57 -19.44 6.95
CA GLY A 81 -1.69 -20.57 6.60
C GLY A 81 -1.17 -20.56 5.16
N GLY A 82 -1.31 -19.44 4.45
CA GLY A 82 -0.78 -19.26 3.10
C GLY A 82 0.75 -19.21 3.06
N LYS A 83 1.32 -19.48 1.88
CA LYS A 83 2.78 -19.50 1.69
C LYS A 83 3.29 -18.12 1.26
N VAL A 84 3.49 -17.26 2.24
CA VAL A 84 4.00 -15.90 2.05
C VAL A 84 5.47 -15.77 2.45
N ASP A 85 6.19 -14.88 1.77
CA ASP A 85 7.56 -14.53 2.15
C ASP A 85 7.53 -13.48 3.26
N GLU A 86 7.92 -13.88 4.47
CA GLU A 86 8.01 -13.02 5.66
C GLU A 86 8.88 -11.77 5.42
N LYS A 87 9.89 -11.87 4.55
CA LYS A 87 10.71 -10.72 4.16
C LYS A 87 9.89 -9.66 3.42
N ASN A 88 8.94 -10.08 2.59
CA ASN A 88 8.06 -9.16 1.86
C ASN A 88 7.08 -8.48 2.81
N ILE A 89 6.49 -9.22 3.76
CA ILE A 89 5.64 -8.65 4.83
C ILE A 89 6.42 -7.54 5.55
N LYS A 90 7.57 -7.87 6.15
CA LYS A 90 8.38 -6.89 6.89
C LYS A 90 8.84 -5.73 6.01
N LYS A 91 9.12 -5.97 4.73
CA LYS A 91 9.47 -4.91 3.77
C LYS A 91 8.34 -3.88 3.64
N HIS A 92 7.10 -4.30 3.44
CA HIS A 92 5.96 -3.37 3.31
C HIS A 92 5.75 -2.53 4.58
N ARG A 93 5.77 -3.16 5.76
CA ARG A 93 5.70 -2.47 7.07
C ARG A 93 6.81 -1.42 7.23
N ASN A 94 8.05 -1.82 6.93
CA ASN A 94 9.21 -0.96 7.10
C ASN A 94 9.24 0.18 6.05
N ASP A 95 8.73 -0.06 4.84
CA ASP A 95 8.59 0.98 3.81
C ASP A 95 7.62 2.09 4.25
N VAL A 96 6.53 1.76 4.96
CA VAL A 96 5.63 2.76 5.54
C VAL A 96 6.38 3.72 6.47
N ALA A 97 7.14 3.18 7.43
CA ALA A 97 7.95 3.98 8.35
C ALA A 97 9.00 4.85 7.63
N ARG A 98 9.63 4.31 6.56
CA ARG A 98 10.60 5.08 5.76
C ARG A 98 9.96 6.23 5.02
N LEU A 99 8.81 6.00 4.38
CA LEU A 99 8.10 7.00 3.58
C LEU A 99 7.54 8.12 4.46
N LEU A 100 7.11 7.83 5.69
CA LEU A 100 6.63 8.86 6.63
C LEU A 100 7.68 9.95 6.92
N GLN A 101 8.97 9.62 6.85
CA GLN A 101 10.04 10.61 7.02
C GLN A 101 10.08 11.65 5.90
N VAL A 102 9.51 11.34 4.74
CA VAL A 102 9.45 12.24 3.58
C VAL A 102 8.29 13.23 3.72
N LEU A 103 7.25 12.89 4.49
CA LEU A 103 6.11 13.77 4.70
C LEU A 103 6.48 14.93 5.64
N SER A 104 5.95 16.11 5.35
CA SER A 104 6.02 17.26 6.28
C SER A 104 5.33 16.90 7.61
N PRO A 105 5.81 17.40 8.76
CA PRO A 105 5.15 17.21 10.05
C PRO A 105 3.71 17.76 10.09
N GLU A 106 3.39 18.75 9.26
CA GLU A 106 2.08 19.39 9.12
C GLU A 106 1.21 18.74 8.04
N ALA A 107 1.68 17.65 7.43
CA ALA A 107 0.93 16.92 6.41
C ALA A 107 -0.42 16.47 6.96
N SER A 108 -1.47 16.61 6.16
CA SER A 108 -2.81 16.18 6.51
C SER A 108 -3.57 15.81 5.23
N TYR A 109 -3.90 14.53 5.11
CA TYR A 109 -4.54 13.95 3.94
C TYR A 109 -5.84 13.28 4.35
N PRO A 110 -7.01 13.78 3.92
CA PRO A 110 -8.25 13.06 4.14
C PRO A 110 -8.23 11.75 3.35
N LEU A 111 -8.70 10.67 3.98
CA LEU A 111 -8.81 9.36 3.36
C LEU A 111 -10.27 8.97 3.15
N PRO A 112 -10.61 8.26 2.05
CA PRO A 112 -11.87 7.53 1.98
C PRO A 112 -12.00 6.55 3.14
N GLU A 113 -13.23 6.29 3.61
CA GLU A 113 -13.47 5.51 4.83
C GLU A 113 -12.85 4.10 4.78
N THR A 114 -12.92 3.43 3.62
CA THR A 114 -12.29 2.11 3.40
C THR A 114 -10.77 2.17 3.61
N VAL A 115 -10.11 3.16 3.03
CA VAL A 115 -8.65 3.35 3.18
C VAL A 115 -8.31 3.76 4.62
N ALA A 116 -9.11 4.60 5.24
CA ALA A 116 -8.93 5.01 6.64
C ALA A 116 -9.05 3.83 7.61
N LYS A 117 -10.03 2.95 7.39
CA LYS A 117 -10.21 1.71 8.17
C LYS A 117 -9.00 0.79 8.06
N ASP A 118 -8.50 0.56 6.86
CA ASP A 118 -7.30 -0.25 6.64
C ASP A 118 -6.08 0.39 7.30
N MET A 119 -5.92 1.71 7.19
CA MET A 119 -4.82 2.42 7.85
C MET A 119 -4.88 2.32 9.38
N ARG A 120 -6.08 2.41 9.98
CA ARG A 120 -6.27 2.16 11.42
C ARG A 120 -5.87 0.74 11.80
N ALA A 121 -6.33 -0.26 11.03
CA ALA A 121 -5.96 -1.65 11.26
C ALA A 121 -4.45 -1.89 11.13
N PHE A 122 -3.79 -1.27 10.14
CA PHE A 122 -2.34 -1.32 10.00
C PHE A 122 -1.64 -0.75 11.24
N VAL A 123 -2.04 0.43 11.71
CA VAL A 123 -1.44 1.05 12.89
C VAL A 123 -1.57 0.15 14.11
N GLU A 124 -2.76 -0.40 14.35
CA GLU A 124 -3.01 -1.28 15.49
C GLU A 124 -2.20 -2.58 15.42
N LEU A 125 -2.25 -3.27 14.29
CA LEU A 125 -1.64 -4.59 14.14
C LEU A 125 -0.11 -4.51 14.00
N ALA A 126 0.42 -3.58 13.19
CA ALA A 126 1.86 -3.46 12.96
C ALA A 126 2.61 -3.01 14.22
N THR A 127 2.01 -2.14 15.05
CA THR A 127 2.65 -1.67 16.29
C THR A 127 2.61 -2.70 17.40
N ALA A 128 1.68 -3.67 17.34
CA ALA A 128 1.65 -4.82 18.24
C ALA A 128 2.76 -5.83 17.93
N GLU A 129 3.37 -5.80 16.74
CA GLU A 129 4.48 -6.70 16.41
C GLU A 129 5.73 -6.35 17.23
N VAL A 130 6.18 -7.32 18.04
CA VAL A 130 7.31 -7.16 18.97
C VAL A 130 8.62 -6.87 18.24
N ASP A 131 8.77 -7.38 17.01
CA ASP A 131 9.95 -7.19 16.19
C ASP A 131 9.89 -5.91 15.32
N TYR A 132 8.85 -5.08 15.47
CA TYR A 132 8.76 -3.81 14.78
C TYR A 132 9.59 -2.73 15.48
N ASN A 133 10.85 -2.63 15.06
CA ASN A 133 11.78 -1.61 15.55
C ASN A 133 12.31 -0.75 14.39
N PRO A 134 11.76 0.46 14.17
CA PRO A 134 12.17 1.32 13.07
C PRO A 134 13.63 1.79 13.08
N GLU A 135 14.23 1.92 14.26
CA GLU A 135 15.64 2.33 14.40
C GLU A 135 16.59 1.32 13.74
N GLN A 136 16.28 0.03 13.83
CA GLN A 136 17.11 -1.04 13.24
C GLN A 136 17.20 -0.97 11.71
N PHE A 137 16.27 -0.28 11.06
CA PHE A 137 16.26 -0.11 9.61
C PHE A 137 16.36 1.35 9.16
N LYS A 138 17.04 2.17 9.97
CA LYS A 138 17.44 3.56 9.70
C LYS A 138 16.28 4.55 9.62
N VAL A 139 15.25 4.35 10.44
CA VAL A 139 14.19 5.33 10.68
C VAL A 139 14.35 5.88 12.09
N ASN A 140 14.48 7.19 12.23
CA ASN A 140 14.68 7.85 13.53
C ASN A 140 13.33 8.11 14.25
N MET A 141 12.56 7.05 14.48
CA MET A 141 11.26 7.07 15.15
C MET A 141 11.06 5.75 15.89
N THR A 142 10.39 5.78 17.03
CA THR A 142 9.86 4.56 17.66
C THR A 142 8.65 4.03 16.87
N ARG A 143 8.18 2.81 17.17
CA ARG A 143 6.94 2.30 16.55
C ARG A 143 5.72 3.11 16.98
N GLU A 144 5.73 3.66 18.19
CA GLU A 144 4.71 4.55 18.73
C GLU A 144 4.74 5.90 17.98
N ASP A 145 5.92 6.49 17.76
CA ASP A 145 6.06 7.71 16.94
C ASP A 145 5.55 7.50 15.50
N VAL A 146 5.82 6.33 14.91
CA VAL A 146 5.29 5.98 13.59
C VAL A 146 3.77 5.93 13.61
N ALA A 147 3.17 5.30 14.64
CA ALA A 147 1.73 5.21 14.81
C ALA A 147 1.09 6.61 14.86
N ASP A 148 1.63 7.48 15.71
CA ASP A 148 1.10 8.82 15.92
C ASP A 148 1.29 9.71 14.70
N ARG A 149 2.42 9.57 14.00
CA ARG A 149 2.67 10.28 12.74
C ARG A 149 1.73 9.82 11.62
N ILE A 150 1.37 8.54 11.56
CA ILE A 150 0.35 8.05 10.63
C ILE A 150 -1.01 8.68 10.96
N ARG A 151 -1.43 8.63 12.24
CA ARG A 151 -2.72 9.19 12.65
C ARG A 151 -2.83 10.67 12.34
N ALA A 152 -1.79 11.45 12.64
CA ALA A 152 -1.73 12.87 12.32
C ALA A 152 -1.77 13.13 10.81
N ALA A 153 -0.95 12.42 10.02
CA ALA A 153 -0.84 12.64 8.58
C ALA A 153 -2.11 12.28 7.81
N TYR A 154 -2.91 11.31 8.31
CA TYR A 154 -4.06 10.75 7.59
C TYR A 154 -5.41 10.95 8.30
N GLN A 155 -5.46 11.82 9.31
CA GLN A 155 -6.69 12.18 10.03
C GLN A 155 -7.43 10.96 10.62
N LEU A 156 -6.68 10.07 11.27
CA LEU A 156 -7.20 8.80 11.83
C LEU A 156 -7.47 8.83 13.32
#